data_AF-A0A1V4H2P9-F1
#
_entry.id   AF-A0A1V4H2P9-F1
#
_cell.length_a   1.000
_cell.length_b   1.000
_cell.length_c   1.000
_cell.angle_alpha   90.00
_cell.angle_beta   90.00
_cell.angle_gamma   90.00
#
_symmetry.space_group_name_H-M   'P 1'
#
loop_
_entity.id
_entity.type
_entity.pdbx_description
1 polymer ?
#
loop_
_entity_poly.entity_id
_entity_poly.type
_entity_poly.pdbx_seq_one_letter_code
_entity_poly.pdbx_strand_id
1 'polypeptide(L)'
;MNFNNREYRDKCRALTLKLMSDNKVRKRQEIYQGVIQLGEFSDEILTLRFNHGQPKVENAIAWSITSLTKAGILNRISKATYQITPIGLKMAQLWQDKTEISEKLYDEADLPDWKSYLKSRAEIKHKEKSSDKSAIKIDDNDDMDFEAQAKNAIKNLETEISVELLNKLQQGTPLFFEKSVLKLLLAMGYGGKENLFEHTGKSYDGGIDGVIKQDPLGIQNIYIQAKRYASDNMIGSKELQSFSGALQGNGVERGVFITTSSFTKSAQGFSQKLLGKIVLIDGQELVGLMIKYKVGIQVKEVLEICEIDEDFFE
;
A
#
# COMPACT_ATOMS: atom_id res chain seq x y z
N MET A 1 -17.21 -20.84 -0.57
CA MET A 1 -18.29 -19.84 -0.63
C MET A 1 -17.89 -18.70 -1.54
N ASN A 2 -18.76 -18.28 -2.47
CA ASN A 2 -18.52 -17.08 -3.28
C ASN A 2 -19.04 -15.85 -2.53
N PHE A 3 -18.18 -14.87 -2.25
CA PHE A 3 -18.60 -13.60 -1.67
C PHE A 3 -19.24 -12.73 -2.74
N ASN A 4 -20.57 -12.57 -2.66
CA ASN A 4 -21.33 -11.72 -3.56
C ASN A 4 -21.24 -10.25 -3.09
N ASN A 5 -20.37 -9.45 -3.72
CA ASN A 5 -20.11 -8.07 -3.31
C ASN A 5 -21.39 -7.22 -3.17
N ARG A 6 -22.38 -7.44 -4.05
CA ARG A 6 -23.62 -6.66 -4.05
C ARG A 6 -24.50 -6.99 -2.84
N GLU A 7 -24.75 -8.27 -2.63
CA GLU A 7 -25.57 -8.78 -1.52
C GLU A 7 -24.98 -8.38 -0.16
N TYR A 8 -23.65 -8.49 0.00
CA TYR A 8 -22.99 -8.07 1.23
C TYR A 8 -23.04 -6.56 1.45
N ARG A 9 -23.04 -5.74 0.40
CA ARG A 9 -23.28 -4.29 0.54
C ARG A 9 -24.70 -4.00 0.96
N ASP A 10 -25.70 -4.62 0.32
CA ASP A 10 -27.10 -4.42 0.67
C ASP A 10 -27.35 -4.83 2.13
N LYS A 11 -26.76 -5.95 2.57
CA LYS A 11 -26.76 -6.38 3.98
C LYS A 11 -26.04 -5.39 4.91
N CYS A 12 -24.84 -4.93 4.54
CA CYS A 12 -24.09 -3.95 5.34
C CYS A 12 -24.82 -2.60 5.44
N ARG A 13 -25.59 -2.19 4.43
CA ARG A 13 -26.44 -0.98 4.50
C ARG A 13 -27.53 -1.12 5.54
N ALA A 14 -28.23 -2.26 5.55
CA ALA A 14 -29.22 -2.58 6.57
C ALA A 14 -28.62 -2.55 7.98
N LEU A 15 -27.48 -3.23 8.18
CA LEU A 15 -26.80 -3.27 9.47
C LEU A 15 -26.27 -1.90 9.91
N THR A 16 -25.71 -1.12 8.99
CA THR A 16 -25.21 0.24 9.27
C THR A 16 -26.36 1.14 9.72
N LEU A 17 -27.49 1.12 9.01
CA LEU A 17 -28.66 1.89 9.38
C LEU A 17 -29.20 1.47 10.76
N LYS A 18 -29.30 0.16 11.02
CA LYS A 18 -29.71 -0.39 12.31
C LYS A 18 -28.78 0.06 13.44
N LEU A 19 -27.47 0.00 13.25
CA LEU A 19 -26.48 0.46 14.22
C LEU A 19 -26.62 1.96 14.53
N MET A 20 -26.81 2.78 13.49
CA MET A 20 -26.88 4.24 13.61
C MET A 20 -28.23 4.74 14.12
N SER A 21 -29.26 3.88 14.20
CA SER A 21 -30.62 4.24 14.63
C SER A 21 -30.72 4.72 16.08
N ASP A 22 -29.70 4.47 16.92
CA ASP A 22 -29.61 4.99 18.29
C ASP A 22 -29.17 6.47 18.36
N ASN A 23 -29.02 7.13 17.20
CA ASN A 23 -28.70 8.53 17.05
C ASN A 23 -27.35 8.97 17.65
N LYS A 24 -26.46 8.02 17.99
CA LYS A 24 -25.12 8.35 18.47
C LYS A 24 -24.20 8.77 17.32
N VAL A 25 -23.37 9.75 17.64
CA VAL A 25 -22.21 10.11 16.83
C VAL A 25 -21.18 8.98 16.90
N ARG A 26 -20.69 8.51 15.74
CA ARG A 26 -19.68 7.45 15.65
C ARG A 26 -18.58 7.79 14.66
N LYS A 27 -17.36 7.41 15.00
CA LYS A 27 -16.23 7.36 14.05
C LYS A 27 -16.40 6.17 13.11
N ARG A 28 -15.83 6.26 11.90
CA ARG A 28 -15.86 5.19 10.89
C ARG A 28 -15.45 3.83 11.45
N GLN A 29 -14.38 3.79 12.26
CA GLN A 29 -13.89 2.57 12.88
C GLN A 29 -14.89 1.95 13.88
N GLU A 30 -15.61 2.78 14.63
CA GLU A 30 -16.66 2.31 15.55
C GLU A 30 -17.87 1.75 14.77
N ILE A 31 -18.18 2.34 13.61
CA ILE A 31 -19.21 1.80 12.70
C ILE A 31 -18.76 0.44 12.16
N TYR A 32 -17.50 0.29 11.76
CA TYR A 32 -16.98 -0.99 11.27
C TYR A 32 -17.11 -2.09 12.32
N GLN A 33 -16.62 -1.84 13.54
CA GLN A 33 -16.71 -2.78 14.64
C GLN A 33 -18.17 -3.09 14.99
N GLY A 34 -19.02 -2.07 15.10
CA GLY A 34 -20.43 -2.24 15.43
C GLY A 34 -21.21 -3.03 14.38
N VAL A 35 -20.97 -2.79 13.09
CA VAL A 35 -21.63 -3.53 12.01
C VAL A 35 -21.13 -4.97 11.94
N ILE A 36 -19.84 -5.23 12.15
CA ILE A 36 -19.29 -6.58 12.21
C ILE A 36 -19.92 -7.36 13.37
N GLN A 37 -20.01 -6.75 14.54
CA GLN A 37 -20.63 -7.37 15.72
C GLN A 37 -22.13 -7.63 15.52
N LEU A 38 -22.86 -6.68 14.95
CA LEU A 38 -24.30 -6.79 14.71
C LEU A 38 -24.65 -7.79 13.58
N GLY A 39 -23.76 -7.93 12.60
CA GLY A 39 -23.97 -8.75 11.41
C GLY A 39 -23.65 -10.24 11.58
N GLU A 40 -23.02 -10.61 12.71
CA GLU A 40 -22.62 -11.98 13.06
C GLU A 40 -21.95 -12.72 11.88
N PHE A 41 -21.03 -12.04 11.19
CA PHE A 41 -20.30 -12.62 10.07
C PHE A 41 -19.41 -13.77 10.55
N SER A 42 -19.34 -14.86 9.78
CA SER A 42 -18.43 -15.97 10.10
C SER A 42 -16.96 -15.55 9.94
N ASP A 43 -16.06 -16.20 10.68
CA ASP A 43 -14.61 -15.99 10.58
C ASP A 43 -14.10 -16.21 9.15
N GLU A 44 -14.68 -17.17 8.42
CA GLU A 44 -14.36 -17.41 7.01
C GLU A 44 -14.65 -16.18 6.15
N ILE A 45 -15.79 -15.50 6.37
CA ILE A 45 -16.16 -14.30 5.61
C ILE A 45 -15.29 -13.10 6.02
N LEU A 46 -15.04 -12.94 7.32
CA LEU A 46 -14.23 -11.84 7.86
C LEU A 46 -12.76 -11.92 7.43
N THR A 47 -12.26 -13.11 7.09
CA THR A 47 -10.90 -13.32 6.57
C THR A 47 -10.78 -13.11 5.06
N LEU A 48 -11.90 -13.02 4.32
CA LEU A 48 -11.85 -12.78 2.88
C LEU A 48 -11.22 -11.43 2.56
N ARG A 49 -10.30 -11.45 1.61
CA ARG A 49 -9.64 -10.28 1.05
C ARG A 49 -9.88 -10.20 -0.46
N PHE A 50 -9.86 -8.99 -1.00
CA PHE A 50 -9.63 -8.82 -2.43
C PHE A 50 -8.19 -9.23 -2.79
N ASN A 51 -7.89 -9.43 -4.07
CA ASN A 51 -6.54 -9.81 -4.54
C ASN A 51 -5.44 -8.85 -4.06
N HIS A 52 -5.80 -7.60 -3.79
CA HIS A 52 -4.89 -6.55 -3.29
C HIS A 52 -4.82 -6.46 -1.75
N GLY A 53 -5.46 -7.37 -1.02
CA GLY A 53 -5.33 -7.52 0.44
C GLY A 53 -6.32 -6.73 1.30
N GLN A 54 -7.23 -5.95 0.72
CA GLN A 54 -8.25 -5.23 1.50
C GLN A 54 -9.36 -6.19 1.99
N PRO A 55 -9.84 -6.06 3.24
CA PRO A 55 -10.97 -6.84 3.74
C PRO A 55 -12.27 -6.55 2.98
N LYS A 56 -12.94 -7.62 2.52
CA LYS A 56 -14.17 -7.48 1.72
C LYS A 56 -15.35 -6.92 2.53
N VAL A 57 -15.49 -7.34 3.79
CA VAL A 57 -16.56 -6.86 4.68
C VAL A 57 -16.37 -5.39 5.02
N GLU A 58 -15.16 -4.97 5.40
CA GLU A 58 -14.89 -3.55 5.68
C GLU A 58 -15.15 -2.67 4.46
N ASN A 59 -14.81 -3.14 3.25
CA ASN A 59 -15.14 -2.46 2.01
C ASN A 59 -16.66 -2.31 1.82
N ALA A 60 -17.44 -3.35 2.10
CA ALA A 60 -18.90 -3.29 2.04
C ALA A 60 -19.50 -2.31 3.06
N ILE A 61 -18.94 -2.23 4.26
CA ILE A 61 -19.34 -1.25 5.28
C ILE A 61 -18.97 0.18 4.86
N ALA A 62 -17.77 0.39 4.30
CA ALA A 62 -17.35 1.69 3.76
C ALA A 62 -18.34 2.24 2.71
N TRP A 63 -18.80 1.36 1.82
CA TRP A 63 -19.83 1.68 0.83
C TRP A 63 -21.19 1.97 1.43
N SER A 64 -21.53 1.26 2.49
CA SER A 64 -22.76 1.47 3.20
C SER A 64 -22.81 2.88 3.79
N ILE A 65 -21.74 3.28 4.50
CA ILE A 65 -21.59 4.64 5.03
C ILE A 65 -21.67 5.67 3.90
N THR A 66 -20.92 5.46 2.81
CA THR A 66 -20.85 6.41 1.69
C THR A 66 -22.21 6.61 1.02
N SER A 67 -22.90 5.52 0.68
CA SER A 67 -24.19 5.57 0.00
C SER A 67 -25.28 6.15 0.90
N LEU A 68 -25.32 5.80 2.19
CA LEU A 68 -26.26 6.37 3.16
C LEU A 68 -25.99 7.87 3.38
N THR A 69 -24.72 8.30 3.35
CA THR A 69 -24.38 9.74 3.45
C THR A 69 -24.86 10.50 2.20
N LYS A 70 -24.61 9.96 0.99
CA LYS A 70 -25.08 10.56 -0.27
C LYS A 70 -26.60 10.61 -0.38
N ALA A 71 -27.30 9.69 0.29
CA ALA A 71 -28.75 9.65 0.34
C ALA A 71 -29.35 10.56 1.44
N GLY A 72 -28.53 11.29 2.20
CA GLY A 72 -28.99 12.16 3.28
C GLY A 72 -29.46 11.41 4.53
N ILE A 73 -29.24 10.09 4.60
CA ILE A 73 -29.61 9.25 5.75
C ILE A 73 -28.59 9.42 6.89
N LEU A 74 -27.31 9.49 6.54
CA LEU A 74 -26.24 9.87 7.46
C LEU A 74 -25.73 11.26 7.09
N ASN A 75 -25.26 11.99 8.09
CA ASN A 75 -24.46 13.18 7.91
C ASN A 75 -23.03 12.92 8.38
N ARG A 76 -22.06 13.43 7.63
CA ARG A 76 -20.66 13.49 8.07
C ARG A 76 -20.49 14.81 8.82
N ILE A 77 -20.33 14.73 10.13
CA ILE A 77 -20.22 15.94 10.97
C ILE A 77 -18.78 16.45 11.07
N SER A 78 -17.80 15.58 10.83
CA SER A 78 -16.37 15.91 10.79
C SER A 78 -15.59 14.76 10.17
N LYS A 79 -14.24 14.84 10.18
CA LYS A 79 -13.39 13.81 9.57
C LYS A 79 -13.73 12.40 10.05
N ALA A 80 -14.16 11.56 9.10
CA ALA A 80 -14.55 10.18 9.32
C ALA A 80 -15.55 9.97 10.49
N THR A 81 -16.37 10.98 10.82
CA THR A 81 -17.31 10.95 11.95
C THR A 81 -18.72 11.23 11.42
N TYR A 82 -19.65 10.36 11.80
CA TYR A 82 -20.99 10.31 11.21
C TYR A 82 -22.07 10.29 12.28
N GLN A 83 -23.23 10.84 11.95
CA GLN A 83 -24.44 10.77 12.74
C GLN A 83 -25.64 10.55 11.82
N ILE A 84 -26.67 9.85 12.29
CA ILE A 84 -27.91 9.69 11.54
C ILE A 84 -28.69 11.01 11.47
N THR A 85 -29.35 11.29 10.35
CA THR A 85 -30.18 12.48 10.19
C THR A 85 -31.63 12.22 10.63
N PRO A 86 -32.48 13.26 10.76
CA PRO A 86 -33.93 13.06 10.97
C PRO A 86 -34.60 12.23 9.86
N ILE A 87 -34.13 12.35 8.61
CA ILE A 87 -34.59 11.52 7.48
C ILE A 87 -34.13 10.08 7.71
N GLY A 88 -32.86 9.89 8.12
CA GLY A 88 -32.31 8.59 8.42
C GLY A 88 -33.06 7.84 9.52
N LEU A 89 -33.50 8.54 10.58
CA LEU A 89 -34.32 7.94 11.65
C LEU A 89 -35.67 7.44 11.12
N LYS A 90 -36.33 8.19 10.23
CA LYS A 90 -37.56 7.73 9.57
C LYS A 90 -37.31 6.48 8.71
N MET A 91 -36.20 6.48 7.96
CA MET A 91 -35.82 5.33 7.14
C MET A 91 -35.47 4.10 7.99
N ALA A 92 -34.82 4.29 9.13
CA ALA A 92 -34.52 3.22 10.08
C ALA A 92 -35.79 2.56 10.62
N GLN A 93 -36.86 3.32 10.87
CA GLN A 93 -38.16 2.78 11.25
C GLN A 93 -38.85 2.05 10.08
N LEU A 94 -38.88 2.67 8.89
CA LEU A 94 -39.53 2.10 7.72
C LEU A 94 -38.87 0.80 7.23
N TRP A 95 -37.55 0.70 7.40
CA TRP A 95 -36.75 -0.43 6.95
C TRP A 95 -36.26 -1.33 8.08
N GLN A 96 -36.84 -1.23 9.29
CA GLN A 96 -36.40 -1.96 10.48
C GLN A 96 -36.36 -3.49 10.29
N ASP A 97 -37.29 -4.02 9.48
CA ASP A 97 -37.46 -5.45 9.24
C ASP A 97 -36.69 -5.94 8.00
N LYS A 98 -35.98 -5.04 7.30
CA LYS A 98 -35.22 -5.39 6.10
C LYS A 98 -33.83 -5.90 6.48
N THR A 99 -33.49 -7.09 6.00
CA THR A 99 -32.14 -7.65 6.11
C THR A 99 -31.16 -7.09 5.07
N GLU A 100 -31.69 -6.49 4.00
CA GLU A 100 -30.94 -5.93 2.88
C GLU A 100 -31.57 -4.60 2.43
N ILE A 101 -30.73 -3.60 2.19
CA ILE A 101 -31.12 -2.29 1.66
C ILE A 101 -30.30 -2.02 0.39
N SER A 102 -30.95 -2.11 -0.76
CA SER A 102 -30.39 -1.71 -2.05
C SER A 102 -30.67 -0.23 -2.35
N GLU A 103 -29.89 0.36 -3.24
CA GLU A 103 -30.05 1.78 -3.63
C GLU A 103 -31.38 2.07 -4.32
N LYS A 104 -32.07 1.05 -4.86
CA LYS A 104 -33.43 1.21 -5.41
C LYS A 104 -34.42 1.70 -4.35
N LEU A 105 -34.21 1.33 -3.08
CA LEU A 105 -35.06 1.82 -2.00
C LEU A 105 -34.90 3.31 -1.77
N TYR A 106 -33.76 3.91 -2.15
CA TYR A 106 -33.56 5.36 -2.06
C TYR A 106 -34.42 6.10 -3.08
N ASP A 107 -34.59 5.51 -4.27
CA ASP A 107 -35.49 6.03 -5.31
C ASP A 107 -36.96 5.87 -4.89
N GLU A 108 -37.33 4.69 -4.35
CA GLU A 108 -38.68 4.39 -3.86
C GLU A 108 -39.09 5.29 -2.68
N ALA A 109 -38.15 5.62 -1.79
CA ALA A 109 -38.39 6.50 -0.65
C ALA A 109 -38.29 8.00 -0.99
N ASP A 110 -38.07 8.34 -2.27
CA ASP A 110 -38.00 9.72 -2.76
C ASP A 110 -36.98 10.60 -1.99
N LEU A 111 -35.77 10.07 -1.78
CA LEU A 111 -34.73 10.79 -1.03
C LEU A 111 -34.15 11.97 -1.85
N PRO A 112 -34.32 13.23 -1.43
CA PRO A 112 -33.92 14.40 -2.22
C PRO A 112 -32.41 14.48 -2.49
N ASP A 113 -31.60 14.20 -1.46
CA ASP A 113 -30.13 14.27 -1.54
C ASP A 113 -29.60 13.21 -2.52
N TRP A 114 -30.21 12.03 -2.55
CA TRP A 114 -29.87 10.98 -3.50
C TRP A 114 -30.14 11.41 -4.95
N LYS A 115 -31.32 11.98 -5.21
CA LYS A 115 -31.68 12.51 -6.54
C LYS A 115 -30.75 13.64 -6.97
N SER A 116 -30.42 14.55 -6.06
CA SER A 116 -29.49 15.65 -6.30
C SER A 116 -28.08 15.15 -6.63
N TYR A 117 -27.60 14.15 -5.88
CA TYR A 117 -26.31 13.48 -6.12
C TYR A 117 -26.27 12.82 -7.51
N LEU A 118 -27.29 12.04 -7.88
CA LEU A 118 -27.34 11.38 -9.20
C LEU A 118 -27.36 12.39 -10.35
N LYS A 119 -28.11 13.49 -10.21
CA LYS A 119 -28.15 14.57 -11.19
C LYS A 119 -26.78 15.24 -11.37
N SER A 120 -26.14 15.62 -10.27
CA SER A 120 -24.81 16.26 -10.27
C SER A 120 -23.76 15.35 -10.91
N ARG A 121 -23.80 14.03 -10.61
CA ARG A 121 -22.91 13.04 -11.21
C ARG A 121 -23.13 12.91 -12.73
N ALA A 122 -24.37 12.94 -13.19
CA ALA A 122 -24.70 12.87 -14.61
C ALA A 122 -24.21 14.12 -15.37
N GLU A 123 -24.39 15.31 -14.82
CA GLU A 123 -23.93 16.56 -15.41
C GLU A 123 -22.40 16.61 -15.59
N ILE A 124 -21.65 16.09 -14.61
CA ILE A 124 -20.18 15.98 -14.68
C ILE A 124 -19.77 14.98 -15.79
N LYS A 125 -20.37 13.76 -15.81
CA LYS A 125 -20.09 12.75 -16.85
C LYS A 125 -20.39 13.27 -18.27
N HIS A 126 -21.41 14.12 -18.45
CA HIS A 126 -21.75 14.69 -19.74
C HIS A 126 -20.76 15.76 -20.22
N LYS A 127 -20.22 16.59 -19.32
CA LYS A 127 -19.18 17.58 -19.65
C LYS A 127 -17.85 16.92 -20.04
N GLU A 128 -17.48 15.83 -19.38
CA GLU A 128 -16.24 15.09 -19.69
C GLU A 128 -16.27 14.39 -21.05
N LYS A 129 -17.41 13.82 -21.47
CA LYS A 129 -17.55 13.19 -22.79
C LYS A 129 -17.42 14.16 -23.97
N SER A 130 -17.60 15.47 -23.76
CA SER A 130 -17.42 16.50 -24.79
C SER A 130 -15.99 17.01 -24.93
N SER A 131 -15.09 16.68 -23.98
CA SER A 131 -13.68 17.08 -24.01
C SER A 131 -12.77 15.85 -23.86
N ASP A 132 -12.23 15.40 -24.99
CA ASP A 132 -11.14 14.42 -25.15
C ASP A 132 -11.46 12.91 -25.11
N LYS A 133 -10.79 12.16 -25.99
CA LYS A 133 -11.08 10.76 -26.40
C LYS A 133 -10.26 9.71 -25.66
N SER A 134 -9.71 10.02 -24.48
CA SER A 134 -8.92 9.08 -23.66
C SER A 134 -9.58 8.70 -22.34
N ALA A 135 -10.90 8.88 -22.22
CA ALA A 135 -11.63 8.45 -21.03
C ALA A 135 -11.44 6.94 -20.82
N ILE A 136 -10.65 6.60 -19.79
CA ILE A 136 -10.58 5.26 -19.23
C ILE A 136 -12.03 4.85 -18.97
N LYS A 137 -12.50 3.79 -19.65
CA LYS A 137 -13.78 3.17 -19.33
C LYS A 137 -13.64 2.56 -17.94
N ILE A 138 -13.95 3.35 -16.92
CA ILE A 138 -14.23 2.83 -15.59
C ILE A 138 -15.49 2.01 -15.76
N ASP A 139 -15.36 0.69 -15.69
CA ASP A 139 -16.49 -0.23 -15.67
C ASP A 139 -17.34 0.17 -14.45
N ASP A 140 -18.56 0.67 -14.68
CA ASP A 140 -19.52 1.07 -13.63
C ASP A 140 -19.95 -0.13 -12.76
N ASN A 141 -19.38 -1.34 -12.97
CA ASN A 141 -19.67 -2.57 -12.24
C ASN A 141 -18.79 -2.85 -11.01
N ASP A 142 -17.74 -2.06 -10.75
CA ASP A 142 -16.97 -2.16 -9.51
C ASP A 142 -17.05 -0.85 -8.71
N ASP A 143 -18.20 -0.70 -8.06
CA ASP A 143 -18.42 0.13 -6.88
C ASP A 143 -17.39 -0.25 -5.79
N MET A 144 -16.14 0.21 -5.86
CA MET A 144 -15.11 0.18 -4.80
C MET A 144 -14.82 1.61 -4.27
N ASP A 145 -14.49 1.78 -2.98
CA ASP A 145 -14.01 3.07 -2.43
C ASP A 145 -12.95 3.67 -3.37
N PHE A 146 -13.27 4.80 -4.03
CA PHE A 146 -12.44 5.36 -5.11
C PHE A 146 -11.02 5.70 -4.63
N GLU A 147 -10.87 6.12 -3.37
CA GLU A 147 -9.56 6.36 -2.79
C GLU A 147 -8.78 5.06 -2.64
N ALA A 148 -9.43 4.01 -2.12
CA ALA A 148 -8.83 2.68 -2.04
C ALA A 148 -8.47 2.16 -3.45
N GLN A 149 -9.31 2.35 -4.46
CA GLN A 149 -9.02 1.97 -5.85
C GLN A 149 -7.77 2.66 -6.37
N ALA A 150 -7.68 3.98 -6.21
CA ALA A 150 -6.52 4.76 -6.65
C ALA A 150 -5.24 4.29 -5.96
N LYS A 151 -5.27 4.10 -4.63
CA LYS A 151 -4.15 3.58 -3.85
C LYS A 151 -3.73 2.17 -4.29
N ASN A 152 -4.70 1.30 -4.58
CA ASN A 152 -4.43 -0.06 -5.06
C ASN A 152 -3.83 -0.04 -6.47
N ALA A 153 -4.33 0.81 -7.37
CA ALA A 153 -3.78 0.96 -8.71
C ALA A 153 -2.31 1.42 -8.66
N ILE A 154 -1.98 2.37 -7.78
CA ILE A 154 -0.61 2.82 -7.54
C ILE A 154 0.26 1.65 -7.03
N LYS A 155 -0.22 0.90 -6.03
CA LYS A 155 0.52 -0.25 -5.48
C LYS A 155 0.78 -1.35 -6.52
N ASN A 156 -0.21 -1.63 -7.37
CA ASN A 156 -0.05 -2.60 -8.46
C ASN A 156 0.99 -2.11 -9.47
N LEU A 157 0.96 -0.82 -9.83
CA LEU A 157 1.97 -0.22 -10.69
C LEU A 157 3.37 -0.30 -10.07
N GLU A 158 3.52 -0.01 -8.78
CA GLU A 158 4.80 -0.16 -8.07
C GLU A 158 5.30 -1.61 -8.07
N THR A 159 4.39 -2.59 -7.99
CA THR A 159 4.71 -4.02 -8.04
C THR A 159 5.27 -4.39 -9.42
N GLU A 160 4.62 -3.96 -10.50
CA GLU A 160 5.11 -4.20 -11.87
C GLU A 160 6.46 -3.53 -12.12
N ILE A 161 6.63 -2.28 -11.66
CA ILE A 161 7.90 -1.56 -11.73
C ILE A 161 8.99 -2.32 -10.95
N SER A 162 8.66 -2.88 -9.78
CA SER A 162 9.60 -3.66 -8.96
C SER A 162 10.09 -4.90 -9.71
N VAL A 163 9.17 -5.64 -10.35
CA VAL A 163 9.50 -6.82 -11.17
C VAL A 163 10.37 -6.43 -12.36
N GLU A 164 10.00 -5.40 -13.11
CA GLU A 164 10.78 -4.94 -14.27
C GLU A 164 12.17 -4.46 -13.86
N LEU A 165 12.27 -3.68 -12.78
CA LEU A 165 13.54 -3.16 -12.27
C LEU A 165 14.46 -4.31 -11.81
N LEU A 166 13.93 -5.29 -11.08
CA LEU A 166 14.72 -6.44 -10.63
C LEU A 166 15.26 -7.24 -11.82
N ASN A 167 14.42 -7.47 -12.83
CA ASN A 167 14.85 -8.14 -14.06
C ASN A 167 15.97 -7.37 -14.78
N LYS A 168 15.88 -6.04 -14.89
CA LYS A 168 16.95 -5.22 -15.48
C LYS A 168 18.25 -5.31 -14.67
N LEU A 169 18.18 -5.32 -13.34
CA LEU A 169 19.36 -5.49 -12.48
C LEU A 169 20.01 -6.87 -12.67
N GLN A 170 19.21 -7.92 -12.78
CA GLN A 170 19.69 -9.30 -13.01
C GLN A 170 20.32 -9.47 -14.41
N GLN A 171 19.76 -8.84 -15.44
CA GLN A 171 20.28 -8.90 -16.83
C GLN A 171 21.49 -7.99 -17.06
N GLY A 172 21.67 -6.97 -16.22
CA GLY A 172 22.81 -6.07 -16.27
C GLY A 172 24.15 -6.74 -16.00
N THR A 173 25.24 -6.02 -16.29
CA THR A 173 26.59 -6.50 -15.98
C THR A 173 26.86 -6.44 -14.46
N PRO A 174 27.80 -7.23 -13.92
CA PRO A 174 28.22 -7.13 -12.52
C PRO A 174 28.58 -5.69 -12.10
N LEU A 175 29.36 -5.00 -12.93
CA LEU A 175 29.74 -3.60 -12.70
C LEU A 175 28.53 -2.65 -12.67
N PHE A 176 27.53 -2.89 -13.54
CA PHE A 176 26.29 -2.11 -13.52
C PHE A 176 25.52 -2.31 -12.21
N PHE A 177 25.45 -3.55 -11.72
CA PHE A 177 24.79 -3.86 -10.45
C PHE A 177 25.49 -3.19 -9.27
N GLU A 178 26.81 -3.35 -9.15
CA GLU A 178 27.63 -2.70 -8.12
C GLU A 178 27.43 -1.16 -8.11
N LYS A 179 27.46 -0.54 -9.29
CA LYS A 179 27.19 0.90 -9.44
C LYS A 179 25.76 1.28 -9.04
N SER A 180 24.77 0.44 -9.31
CA SER A 180 23.37 0.70 -8.96
C SER A 180 23.17 0.63 -7.44
N VAL A 181 23.77 -0.37 -6.80
CA VAL A 181 23.80 -0.49 -5.34
C VAL A 181 24.46 0.72 -4.69
N LEU A 182 25.60 1.17 -5.24
CA LEU A 182 26.27 2.36 -4.73
C LEU A 182 25.41 3.61 -4.85
N LYS A 183 24.82 3.85 -6.03
CA LYS A 183 23.92 5.00 -6.24
C LYS A 183 22.75 4.98 -5.25
N LEU A 184 22.24 3.78 -4.94
CA LEU A 184 21.21 3.64 -3.92
C LEU A 184 21.69 4.08 -2.54
N LEU A 185 22.82 3.57 -2.07
CA LEU A 185 23.36 3.93 -0.76
C LEU A 185 23.65 5.43 -0.65
N LEU A 186 24.18 6.05 -1.71
CA LEU A 186 24.36 7.51 -1.77
C LEU A 186 23.02 8.26 -1.68
N ALA A 187 21.99 7.84 -2.42
CA ALA A 187 20.66 8.44 -2.38
C ALA A 187 19.97 8.26 -1.00
N MET A 188 20.35 7.22 -0.25
CA MET A 188 19.92 7.00 1.13
C MET A 188 20.67 7.87 2.14
N GLY A 189 21.71 8.60 1.73
CA GLY A 189 22.50 9.49 2.57
C GLY A 189 23.81 8.92 3.11
N TYR A 190 24.22 7.73 2.68
CA TYR A 190 25.57 7.21 2.96
C TYR A 190 26.61 7.88 2.05
N GLY A 191 27.89 7.87 2.42
CA GLY A 191 29.01 8.37 1.59
C GLY A 191 29.54 9.77 1.95
N GLY A 192 28.87 10.50 2.84
CA GLY A 192 29.33 11.81 3.33
C GLY A 192 29.32 12.92 2.27
N LYS A 193 29.87 14.10 2.60
CA LYS A 193 29.82 15.31 1.74
C LYS A 193 30.56 15.17 0.40
N GLU A 194 31.55 14.28 0.34
CA GLU A 194 32.39 14.11 -0.85
C GLU A 194 31.98 12.91 -1.73
N ASN A 195 30.90 12.18 -1.37
CA ASN A 195 30.47 10.95 -2.05
C ASN A 195 31.63 9.97 -2.30
N LEU A 196 32.55 9.88 -1.34
CA LEU A 196 33.77 9.09 -1.48
C LEU A 196 33.42 7.61 -1.44
N PHE A 197 33.57 6.97 -2.59
CA PHE A 197 33.50 5.54 -2.73
C PHE A 197 34.83 5.02 -3.25
N GLU A 198 35.42 4.10 -2.51
CA GLU A 198 36.57 3.34 -2.98
C GLU A 198 36.06 2.01 -3.56
N HIS A 199 36.13 1.89 -4.89
CA HIS A 199 35.88 0.60 -5.54
C HIS A 199 37.08 -0.30 -5.28
N THR A 200 36.92 -1.26 -4.37
CA THR A 200 37.93 -2.27 -4.06
C THR A 200 37.80 -3.42 -5.05
N GLY A 201 37.88 -3.15 -6.36
CA GLY A 201 37.70 -4.12 -7.44
C GLY A 201 38.76 -5.23 -7.54
N LYS A 202 39.53 -5.49 -6.48
CA LYS A 202 40.48 -6.61 -6.41
C LYS A 202 39.90 -7.70 -5.52
N SER A 203 39.52 -8.82 -6.13
CA SER A 203 39.01 -10.06 -5.51
C SER A 203 39.93 -10.73 -4.46
N TYR A 204 41.00 -10.08 -4.02
CA TYR A 204 41.98 -10.66 -3.09
C TYR A 204 41.58 -10.54 -1.61
N ASP A 205 40.47 -9.88 -1.27
CA ASP A 205 40.08 -9.60 0.11
C ASP A 205 38.71 -10.19 0.51
N GLY A 206 38.46 -11.46 0.14
CA GLY A 206 37.35 -12.22 0.73
C GLY A 206 35.93 -11.81 0.33
N GLY A 207 35.75 -11.02 -0.74
CA GLY A 207 34.45 -10.63 -1.27
C GLY A 207 33.93 -9.27 -0.78
N ILE A 208 34.77 -8.24 -0.82
CA ILE A 208 34.33 -6.86 -0.56
C ILE A 208 34.32 -6.13 -1.91
N ASP A 209 33.14 -5.67 -2.32
CA ASP A 209 32.96 -4.99 -3.60
C ASP A 209 33.10 -3.47 -3.46
N GLY A 210 32.97 -2.95 -2.23
CA GLY A 210 33.26 -1.55 -1.97
C GLY A 210 33.11 -1.14 -0.50
N VAL A 211 33.59 0.06 -0.23
CA VAL A 211 33.57 0.67 1.10
C VAL A 211 32.91 2.04 0.99
N ILE A 212 31.94 2.31 1.87
CA ILE A 212 31.24 3.59 1.95
C ILE A 212 31.29 4.14 3.37
N LYS A 213 31.49 5.45 3.51
CA LYS A 213 31.46 6.12 4.81
C LYS A 213 30.02 6.24 5.31
N GLN A 214 29.78 5.91 6.58
CA GLN A 214 28.46 6.08 7.19
C GLN A 214 28.14 7.54 7.50
N ASP A 215 29.16 8.30 7.87
CA ASP A 215 29.04 9.67 8.31
C ASP A 215 29.98 10.60 7.53
N PRO A 216 29.72 11.92 7.49
CA PRO A 216 30.55 12.87 6.76
C PRO A 216 32.01 12.96 7.23
N LEU A 217 32.31 12.60 8.48
CA LEU A 217 33.67 12.61 9.02
C LEU A 217 34.43 11.33 8.65
N GLY A 218 33.73 10.29 8.19
CA GLY A 218 34.33 9.02 7.78
C GLY A 218 34.87 8.22 8.95
N ILE A 219 34.31 8.41 10.15
CA ILE A 219 34.74 7.70 11.36
C ILE A 219 34.28 6.24 11.27
N GLN A 220 33.11 6.00 10.68
CA GLN A 220 32.55 4.66 10.53
C GLN A 220 32.45 4.28 9.06
N ASN A 221 33.14 3.21 8.67
CA ASN A 221 33.04 2.62 7.34
C ASN A 221 32.02 1.49 7.33
N ILE A 222 31.26 1.40 6.24
CA ILE A 222 30.34 0.31 5.93
C ILE A 222 30.89 -0.40 4.71
N TYR A 223 31.12 -1.70 4.86
CA TYR A 223 31.63 -2.54 3.80
C TYR A 223 30.47 -3.19 3.06
N ILE A 224 30.58 -3.27 1.74
CA ILE A 224 29.49 -3.70 0.86
C ILE A 224 29.94 -4.93 0.09
N GLN A 225 29.09 -5.94 0.06
CA GLN A 225 29.15 -7.04 -0.90
C GLN A 225 27.83 -7.04 -1.68
N ALA A 226 27.93 -7.02 -3.00
CA ALA A 226 26.84 -6.99 -3.95
C ALA A 226 26.92 -8.23 -4.87
N LYS A 227 26.05 -9.23 -4.65
CA LYS A 227 25.95 -10.42 -5.51
C LYS A 227 24.79 -10.33 -6.48
N ARG A 228 25.09 -10.29 -7.78
CA ARG A 228 24.08 -10.41 -8.84
C ARG A 228 23.84 -11.88 -9.18
N TYR A 229 22.77 -12.47 -8.65
CA TYR A 229 22.34 -13.84 -8.94
C TYR A 229 20.90 -13.88 -9.48
N ALA A 230 20.61 -14.94 -10.25
CA ALA A 230 19.26 -15.28 -10.66
C ALA A 230 18.42 -15.70 -9.45
N SER A 231 17.09 -15.57 -9.57
CA SER A 231 16.14 -15.78 -8.48
C SER A 231 16.13 -17.20 -7.89
N ASP A 232 16.57 -18.19 -8.66
CA ASP A 232 16.71 -19.60 -8.26
C ASP A 232 18.03 -19.89 -7.52
N ASN A 233 18.99 -18.98 -7.60
CA ASN A 233 20.27 -19.11 -6.92
C ASN A 233 20.30 -18.25 -5.64
N MET A 234 19.84 -18.84 -4.55
CA MET A 234 19.76 -18.18 -3.24
C MET A 234 21.13 -18.11 -2.55
N ILE A 235 21.36 -17.05 -1.77
CA ILE A 235 22.60 -16.87 -1.00
C ILE A 235 22.59 -17.77 0.25
N GLY A 236 23.64 -18.56 0.40
CA GLY A 236 23.87 -19.46 1.53
C GLY A 236 24.56 -18.78 2.71
N SER A 237 24.68 -19.52 3.82
CA SER A 237 25.42 -19.06 5.00
C SER A 237 26.93 -18.99 4.76
N LYS A 238 27.46 -19.76 3.80
CA LYS A 238 28.90 -19.81 3.50
C LYS A 238 29.40 -18.46 2.96
N GLU A 239 28.63 -17.84 2.07
CA GLU A 239 28.93 -16.53 1.50
C GLU A 239 28.96 -15.46 2.60
N LEU A 240 28.01 -15.51 3.55
CA LEU A 240 27.98 -14.61 4.69
C LEU A 240 29.12 -14.86 5.68
N GLN A 241 29.54 -16.11 5.87
CA GLN A 241 30.72 -16.45 6.69
C GLN A 241 32.00 -15.90 6.08
N SER A 242 32.19 -16.06 4.77
CA SER A 242 33.33 -15.47 4.05
C SER A 242 33.36 -13.95 4.19
N PHE A 243 32.22 -13.29 3.97
CA PHE A 243 32.12 -11.85 4.13
C PHE A 243 32.38 -11.40 5.58
N SER A 244 31.82 -12.10 6.57
CA SER A 244 32.10 -11.84 7.99
C SER A 244 33.58 -12.00 8.33
N GLY A 245 34.27 -12.97 7.73
CA GLY A 245 35.71 -13.16 7.89
C GLY A 245 36.51 -11.99 7.32
N ALA A 246 36.12 -11.50 6.14
CA ALA A 246 36.73 -10.33 5.52
C ALA A 246 36.55 -9.05 6.35
N LEU A 247 35.35 -8.85 6.94
CA LEU A 247 35.11 -7.73 7.88
C LEU A 247 36.03 -7.80 9.10
N GLN A 248 36.17 -8.98 9.72
CA GLN A 248 37.05 -9.17 10.87
C GLN A 248 38.52 -8.94 10.52
N GLY A 249 38.97 -9.45 9.37
CA GLY A 249 40.35 -9.26 8.89
C GLY A 249 40.71 -7.78 8.66
N ASN A 250 39.73 -6.96 8.29
CA ASN A 250 39.90 -5.52 8.07
C ASN A 250 39.57 -4.67 9.32
N GLY A 251 39.25 -5.28 10.46
CA GLY A 251 38.89 -4.54 11.69
C GLY A 251 37.57 -3.77 11.59
N VAL A 252 36.65 -4.22 10.73
CA VAL A 252 35.39 -3.53 10.43
C VAL A 252 34.24 -4.14 11.23
N GLU A 253 33.41 -3.27 11.82
CA GLU A 253 32.29 -3.70 12.66
C GLU A 253 30.99 -3.94 11.88
N ARG A 254 30.79 -3.27 10.74
CA ARG A 254 29.52 -3.27 10.01
C ARG A 254 29.67 -3.47 8.50
N GLY A 255 28.77 -4.28 7.94
CA GLY A 255 28.66 -4.48 6.50
C GLY A 255 27.22 -4.66 6.03
N VAL A 256 27.02 -4.47 4.73
CA VAL A 256 25.75 -4.71 4.05
C VAL A 256 25.99 -5.71 2.93
N PHE A 257 25.20 -6.78 2.94
CA PHE A 257 25.21 -7.80 1.89
C PHE A 257 23.95 -7.64 1.05
N ILE A 258 24.12 -7.34 -0.23
CA ILE A 258 23.05 -6.99 -1.16
C ILE A 258 23.03 -8.02 -2.29
N THR A 259 21.84 -8.50 -2.66
CA THR A 259 21.68 -9.45 -3.77
C THR A 259 20.46 -9.15 -4.61
N THR A 260 20.49 -9.52 -5.89
CA THR A 260 19.30 -9.54 -6.76
C THR A 260 18.45 -10.81 -6.59
N SER A 261 18.88 -11.73 -5.72
CA SER A 261 18.18 -12.98 -5.39
C SER A 261 17.65 -12.90 -3.95
N SER A 262 17.49 -14.05 -3.30
CA SER A 262 17.00 -14.19 -1.93
C SER A 262 18.04 -14.86 -1.03
N PHE A 263 17.89 -14.71 0.29
CA PHE A 263 18.71 -15.39 1.28
C PHE A 263 18.04 -16.68 1.76
N THR A 264 18.82 -17.73 1.94
CA THR A 264 18.35 -18.97 2.58
C THR A 264 18.04 -18.74 4.07
N LYS A 265 17.17 -19.57 4.66
CA LYS A 265 16.88 -19.51 6.11
C LYS A 265 18.14 -19.66 6.97
N SER A 266 19.11 -20.48 6.53
CA SER A 266 20.39 -20.63 7.22
C SER A 266 21.25 -19.38 7.15
N ALA A 267 21.25 -18.67 6.01
CA ALA A 267 21.93 -17.38 5.86
C ALA A 267 21.30 -16.31 6.76
N GLN A 268 19.97 -16.19 6.77
CA GLN A 268 19.25 -15.27 7.66
C GLN A 268 19.53 -15.58 9.14
N GLY A 269 19.46 -16.85 9.54
CA GLY A 269 19.78 -17.29 10.89
C GLY A 269 21.24 -17.05 11.28
N PHE A 270 22.17 -17.08 10.33
CA PHE A 270 23.57 -16.71 10.56
C PHE A 270 23.73 -15.21 10.80
N SER A 271 23.14 -14.34 9.97
CA SER A 271 23.17 -12.88 10.15
C SER A 271 22.58 -12.44 11.50
N GLN A 272 21.48 -13.06 11.94
CA GLN A 272 20.88 -12.78 13.25
C GLN A 272 21.85 -13.05 14.42
N LYS A 273 22.66 -14.11 14.34
CA LYS A 273 23.68 -14.43 15.36
C LYS A 273 24.81 -13.40 15.42
N LEU A 274 25.03 -12.64 14.35
CA LEU A 274 26.01 -11.58 14.30
C LEU A 274 25.52 -10.26 14.92
N LEU A 275 24.34 -10.24 15.56
CA LEU A 275 23.80 -9.10 16.32
C LEU A 275 23.75 -7.80 15.51
N GLY A 276 23.38 -7.88 14.22
CA GLY A 276 23.23 -6.71 13.36
C GLY A 276 24.51 -6.16 12.75
N LYS A 277 25.66 -6.86 12.90
CA LYS A 277 26.91 -6.49 12.20
C LYS A 277 26.79 -6.59 10.68
N ILE A 278 25.95 -7.49 10.17
CA ILE A 278 25.72 -7.65 8.73
C ILE A 278 24.24 -7.49 8.44
N VAL A 279 23.89 -6.45 7.70
CA VAL A 279 22.54 -6.22 7.18
C VAL A 279 22.41 -6.94 5.84
N LEU A 280 21.30 -7.67 5.65
CA LEU A 280 21.00 -8.38 4.41
C LEU A 280 19.92 -7.60 3.66
N ILE A 281 20.13 -7.32 2.38
CA ILE A 281 19.14 -6.70 1.48
C ILE A 281 18.94 -7.63 0.29
N ASP A 282 17.75 -8.21 0.19
CA ASP A 282 17.40 -9.10 -0.93
C ASP A 282 16.85 -8.34 -2.14
N GLY A 283 16.57 -9.06 -3.23
CA GLY A 283 16.14 -8.44 -4.48
C GLY A 283 14.84 -7.64 -4.36
N GLN A 284 13.90 -8.08 -3.51
CA GLN A 284 12.61 -7.39 -3.32
C GLN A 284 12.79 -6.13 -2.47
N GLU A 285 13.55 -6.22 -1.37
CA GLU A 285 13.87 -5.06 -0.55
C GLU A 285 14.70 -4.03 -1.34
N LEU A 286 15.66 -4.49 -2.15
CA LEU A 286 16.49 -3.65 -2.99
C LEU A 286 15.67 -2.77 -3.94
N VAL A 287 14.74 -3.37 -4.71
CA VAL A 287 13.92 -2.59 -5.65
C VAL A 287 12.94 -1.66 -4.93
N GLY A 288 12.40 -2.08 -3.78
CA GLY A 288 11.58 -1.21 -2.94
C GLY A 288 12.36 0.04 -2.48
N LEU A 289 13.61 -0.13 -2.06
CA LEU A 289 14.50 0.99 -1.74
C LEU A 289 14.80 1.84 -2.97
N MET A 290 15.10 1.24 -4.12
CA MET A 290 15.35 2.00 -5.35
C MET A 290 14.14 2.84 -5.78
N ILE A 291 12.91 2.33 -5.65
CA ILE A 291 11.68 3.08 -5.94
C ILE A 291 11.46 4.21 -4.95
N LYS A 292 11.72 3.96 -3.66
CA LYS A 292 11.60 4.96 -2.59
C LYS A 292 12.56 6.13 -2.81
N TYR A 293 13.82 5.84 -3.09
CA TYR A 293 14.89 6.84 -3.27
C TYR A 293 15.08 7.29 -4.73
N LYS A 294 14.16 6.89 -5.63
CA LYS A 294 14.15 7.28 -7.06
C LYS A 294 15.45 6.96 -7.82
N VAL A 295 16.07 5.83 -7.50
CA VAL A 295 17.31 5.37 -8.15
C VAL A 295 16.93 4.47 -9.32
N GLY A 296 17.28 4.87 -10.54
CA GLY A 296 16.87 4.13 -11.75
C GLY A 296 15.36 4.25 -12.06
N ILE A 297 14.67 5.17 -11.40
CA ILE A 297 13.24 5.44 -11.58
C ILE A 297 13.05 6.86 -12.08
N GLN A 298 12.21 7.02 -13.11
CA GLN A 298 11.79 8.32 -13.60
C GLN A 298 10.30 8.53 -13.27
N VAL A 299 10.00 9.63 -12.57
CA VAL A 299 8.61 10.02 -12.29
C VAL A 299 7.99 10.55 -13.59
N LYS A 300 6.92 9.89 -14.06
CA LYS A 300 6.18 10.32 -15.24
C LYS A 300 5.09 11.35 -14.91
N GLU A 301 4.38 11.13 -13.80
CA GLU A 301 3.24 11.92 -13.38
C GLU A 301 3.09 11.84 -11.85
N VAL A 302 2.47 12.86 -11.24
CA VAL A 302 2.10 12.90 -9.82
C VAL A 302 0.58 12.91 -9.72
N LEU A 303 0.02 11.94 -9.00
CA LEU A 303 -1.43 11.84 -8.75
C LEU A 303 -1.73 12.36 -7.35
N GLU A 304 -2.57 13.39 -7.25
CA GLU A 304 -3.03 13.97 -5.98
C GLU A 304 -4.41 13.41 -5.60
N ILE A 305 -4.58 13.04 -4.33
CA ILE A 305 -5.86 12.62 -3.77
C ILE A 305 -6.37 13.76 -2.90
N CYS A 306 -7.51 14.35 -3.29
CA CYS A 306 -8.12 15.47 -2.58
C CYS A 306 -9.29 14.99 -1.68
N GLU A 307 -9.40 15.62 -0.51
CA GLU A 307 -10.55 15.51 0.38
C GLU A 307 -11.09 16.91 0.64
N ILE A 308 -12.38 17.04 0.92
CA ILE A 308 -12.97 18.31 1.35
C ILE A 308 -12.38 18.67 2.73
N ASP A 309 -11.88 19.89 2.86
CA ASP A 309 -11.48 20.45 4.14
C ASP A 309 -12.74 20.91 4.88
N GLU A 310 -13.19 20.12 5.86
CA GLU A 310 -14.40 20.43 6.63
C GLU A 310 -14.20 21.71 7.47
N ASP A 311 -12.97 21.97 7.95
CA ASP A 311 -12.64 23.15 8.78
C ASP A 311 -12.79 24.46 8.00
N PHE A 312 -12.78 24.42 6.65
CA PHE A 312 -13.05 25.58 5.82
C PHE A 312 -14.50 26.08 5.93
N PHE A 313 -15.43 25.23 6.36
CA PHE A 313 -16.86 25.52 6.42
C PHE A 313 -17.38 25.81 7.85
N GLU A 314 -16.50 25.82 8.88
CA GLU A 314 -16.81 26.17 10.28
C GLU A 314 -16.32 27.58 10.65
#